data_AF-A0AAJ2U626-F1
#
_entry.id   AF-A0AAJ2U626-F1
#
_cell.length_a   1.000
_cell.length_b   1.000
_cell.length_c   1.000
_cell.angle_alpha   90.00
_cell.angle_beta   90.00
_cell.angle_gamma   90.00
#
_symmetry.space_group_name_H-M   'P 1'
#
loop_
_entity.id
_entity.type
_entity.pdbx_description
1 polymer ?
#
loop_
_entity_poly.entity_id
_entity_poly.type
_entity_poly.pdbx_seq_one_letter_code
_entity_poly.pdbx_strand_id
1 'polypeptide(L)'
;SARHAWRNTVEQLQAEFPSSIAQNSDPLSHYGLINAVAACVDDEAIITTDVGQHQMWTAQAYPFNRPRQWLTSGGLGTMGFG
;
A
#
# COMPACT_ATOMS: atom_id res chain seq x y z
N SER A 1 22.87 9.16 -19.96
CA SER A 1 21.71 8.89 -20.84
C SER A 1 20.44 9.43 -20.21
N ALA A 2 19.39 9.70 -21.00
CA ALA A 2 18.11 10.23 -20.50
C ALA A 2 17.50 9.42 -19.34
N ARG A 3 17.70 8.10 -19.32
CA ARG A 3 17.24 7.20 -18.24
C ARG A 3 17.88 7.51 -16.88
N HIS A 4 19.16 7.88 -16.85
CA HIS A 4 19.85 8.22 -15.60
C HIS A 4 19.35 9.56 -15.05
N ALA A 5 19.17 10.55 -15.93
CA ALA A 5 18.61 11.85 -15.53
C ALA A 5 17.20 11.69 -14.94
N TRP A 6 16.34 10.89 -15.58
CA TRP A 6 15.00 10.62 -15.08
C TRP A 6 15.00 9.91 -13.71
N ARG A 7 15.87 8.92 -13.51
CA ARG A 7 16.00 8.25 -12.21
C ARG A 7 16.41 9.20 -11.10
N ASN A 8 17.38 10.08 -11.36
CA ASN A 8 17.81 11.09 -10.40
C ASN A 8 16.65 12.04 -10.02
N THR A 9 15.81 12.43 -10.98
CA THR A 9 14.60 13.23 -10.70
C THR A 9 13.61 12.47 -9.81
N VAL A 10 13.36 11.19 -10.09
CA VAL A 10 12.48 10.36 -9.26
C VAL A 10 13.03 10.23 -7.83
N GLU A 11 14.34 9.99 -7.68
CA GLU A 11 15.01 9.91 -6.37
C GLU A 11 14.90 11.23 -5.59
N GLN A 12 15.08 12.37 -6.26
CA GLN A 12 14.92 13.70 -5.65
C GLN A 12 13.49 13.92 -5.16
N LEU A 13 12.48 13.59 -5.98
CA LEU A 13 11.07 13.72 -5.61
C LEU A 13 10.72 12.82 -4.42
N GLN A 14 11.25 11.59 -4.38
CA GLN A 14 11.05 10.69 -3.25
C GLN A 14 11.69 11.21 -1.95
N ALA A 15 12.83 11.90 -2.05
CA ALA A 15 13.49 12.52 -0.92
C ALA A 15 12.76 13.78 -0.43
N GLU A 16 12.21 14.58 -1.34
CA GLU A 16 11.44 15.79 -1.02
C GLU A 16 10.05 15.47 -0.45
N PHE A 17 9.41 14.39 -0.93
CA PHE A 17 8.08 13.95 -0.51
C PHE A 17 8.12 12.53 0.06
N PRO A 18 8.73 12.32 1.25
CA PRO A 18 8.83 11.00 1.85
C PRO A 18 7.44 10.46 2.21
N SER A 19 7.23 9.18 1.96
CA SER A 19 6.00 8.50 2.36
C SER A 19 5.89 8.42 3.88
N SER A 20 4.78 8.87 4.44
CA SER A 20 4.50 8.83 5.89
C SER A 20 4.37 7.41 6.43
N ILE A 21 4.23 6.41 5.55
CA ILE A 21 4.10 4.98 5.89
C ILE A 21 5.36 4.46 6.60
N ALA A 22 6.55 4.86 6.12
CA ALA A 22 7.82 4.37 6.63
C ALA A 22 8.16 4.86 8.05
N GLN A 23 7.44 5.88 8.54
CA GLN A 23 7.73 6.54 9.82
C GLN A 23 6.84 6.06 10.97
N ASN A 24 5.77 5.31 10.69
CA ASN A 24 4.84 4.85 11.73
C ASN A 24 5.23 3.45 12.21
N SER A 25 5.99 3.38 13.31
CA SER A 25 6.34 2.13 13.99
C SER A 25 5.31 1.69 15.04
N ASP A 26 4.27 2.49 15.28
CA ASP A 26 3.19 2.15 16.20
C ASP A 26 2.29 1.06 15.58
N PRO A 27 2.23 -0.16 16.15
CA PRO A 27 1.39 -1.23 15.64
C PRO A 27 -0.11 -0.93 15.75
N LEU A 28 -0.53 0.06 16.57
CA LEU A 28 -1.92 0.49 16.68
C LEU A 28 -2.29 1.60 15.69
N SER A 29 -1.32 2.11 14.93
CA SER A 29 -1.58 3.04 13.83
C SER A 29 -2.25 2.33 12.64
N HIS A 30 -2.91 3.10 11.77
CA HIS A 30 -3.57 2.56 10.58
C HIS A 30 -2.63 1.70 9.70
N TYR A 31 -1.40 2.16 9.47
CA TYR A 31 -0.40 1.40 8.71
C TYR A 31 0.24 0.28 9.54
N GLY A 32 0.41 0.48 10.85
CA GLY A 32 0.92 -0.53 11.76
C GLY A 32 0.06 -1.78 11.80
N LEU A 33 -1.27 -1.60 11.84
CA LEU A 33 -2.24 -2.71 11.78
C LEU A 33 -2.12 -3.49 10.47
N ILE A 34 -1.99 -2.80 9.33
CA ILE A 34 -1.84 -3.44 8.01
C ILE A 34 -0.52 -4.22 7.94
N ASN A 35 0.57 -3.64 8.42
CA ASN A 35 1.88 -4.29 8.46
C ASN A 35 1.88 -5.52 9.39
N ALA A 36 1.20 -5.43 10.53
CA ALA A 36 1.04 -6.55 11.46
C ALA A 36 0.24 -7.70 10.81
N VAL A 37 -0.85 -7.39 10.10
CA VAL A 37 -1.60 -8.39 9.33
C VAL A 37 -0.72 -9.03 8.25
N ALA A 38 0.03 -8.22 7.49
CA ALA A 38 0.94 -8.70 6.46
C ALA A 38 2.03 -9.63 7.02
N ALA A 39 2.50 -9.39 8.24
CA ALA A 39 3.49 -10.25 8.91
C ALA A 39 2.88 -11.57 9.43
N CYS A 40 1.56 -11.65 9.59
CA CYS A 40 0.84 -12.83 10.10
C CYS A 40 0.37 -13.78 9.00
N VAL A 41 0.40 -13.36 7.73
CA VAL A 41 -0.07 -14.14 6.58
C VAL A 41 1.08 -14.41 5.62
N ASP A 42 0.96 -15.46 4.82
CA ASP A 42 1.93 -15.76 3.77
C ASP A 42 1.64 -15.00 2.47
N ASP A 43 2.55 -15.13 1.51
CA ASP A 43 2.45 -14.49 0.20
C ASP A 43 1.25 -15.00 -0.64
N GLU A 44 0.66 -16.14 -0.27
CA GLU A 44 -0.50 -16.72 -0.95
C GLU A 44 -1.84 -16.15 -0.46
N ALA A 45 -1.83 -15.35 0.60
CA ALA A 45 -3.00 -14.64 1.08
C ALA A 45 -3.63 -13.74 0.00
N ILE A 46 -4.96 -13.72 -0.06
CA ILE A 46 -5.74 -12.79 -0.88
C ILE A 46 -6.30 -11.72 0.06
N ILE A 47 -6.04 -10.46 -0.26
CA ILE A 47 -6.46 -9.31 0.54
C ILE A 47 -7.67 -8.67 -0.12
N THR A 48 -8.78 -8.63 0.62
CA THR A 48 -9.99 -7.91 0.23
C THR A 48 -10.16 -6.65 1.06
N THR A 49 -10.74 -5.60 0.48
CA THR A 49 -11.12 -4.40 1.23
C THR A 49 -12.49 -3.91 0.78
N ASP A 50 -13.28 -3.42 1.72
CA ASP A 50 -14.39 -2.51 1.39
C ASP A 50 -13.85 -1.14 0.93
N VAL A 51 -14.73 -0.20 0.61
CA VAL A 51 -14.38 1.17 0.17
C VAL A 51 -14.25 2.11 1.38
N GLY A 52 -13.14 2.84 1.48
CA GLY A 52 -12.90 3.77 2.58
C GLY A 52 -11.43 4.14 2.75
N GLN A 53 -11.09 4.82 3.84
CA GLN A 53 -9.69 5.17 4.12
C GLN A 53 -8.80 3.94 4.28
N HIS A 54 -9.34 2.86 4.85
CA HIS A 54 -8.64 1.57 4.99
C HIS A 54 -8.28 0.95 3.64
N GLN A 55 -9.07 1.18 2.59
CA GLN A 55 -8.74 0.78 1.21
C GLN A 55 -7.44 1.45 0.76
N MET A 56 -7.33 2.75 0.98
CA MET A 56 -6.14 3.53 0.58
C MET A 56 -4.94 3.19 1.44
N TRP A 57 -5.12 3.03 2.75
CA TRP A 57 -4.02 2.60 3.62
C TRP A 57 -3.49 1.22 3.24
N THR A 58 -4.38 0.28 2.88
CA THR A 58 -4.01 -1.06 2.41
C THR A 58 -3.25 -0.97 1.08
N ALA A 59 -3.72 -0.16 0.13
CA ALA A 59 -3.04 0.10 -1.14
C ALA A 59 -1.62 0.67 -0.97
N GLN A 60 -1.46 1.49 0.07
CA GLN A 60 -0.24 2.21 0.38
C GLN A 60 0.79 1.34 1.12
N ALA A 61 0.35 0.56 2.12
CA ALA A 61 1.25 -0.12 3.05
C ALA A 61 1.37 -1.63 2.87
N TYR A 62 0.36 -2.33 2.35
CA TYR A 62 0.44 -3.78 2.21
C TYR A 62 1.49 -4.15 1.14
N PRO A 63 2.45 -5.06 1.43
CA PRO A 63 3.55 -5.38 0.53
C PRO A 63 3.13 -6.35 -0.58
N PHE A 64 2.26 -5.91 -1.49
CA PHE A 64 1.81 -6.73 -2.61
C PHE A 64 2.99 -7.16 -3.49
N ASN A 65 3.17 -8.46 -3.67
CA ASN A 65 4.30 -9.06 -4.39
C ASN A 65 3.90 -9.92 -5.58
N ARG A 66 2.60 -10.15 -5.80
CA ARG A 66 2.10 -10.89 -6.97
C ARG A 66 0.81 -10.32 -7.57
N PRO A 67 0.56 -10.54 -8.88
CA PRO A 67 -0.72 -10.21 -9.49
C PRO A 67 -1.90 -10.93 -8.82
N ARG A 68 -3.08 -10.29 -8.81
CA ARG A 68 -4.34 -10.84 -8.26
C ARG A 68 -4.35 -11.11 -6.74
N GLN A 69 -3.42 -10.51 -6.00
CA GLN A 69 -3.35 -10.60 -4.54
C GLN A 69 -4.28 -9.62 -3.83
N TRP A 70 -4.66 -8.53 -4.51
CA TRP A 70 -5.55 -7.49 -3.96
C TRP A 70 -6.85 -7.42 -4.75
N LEU A 71 -7.97 -7.70 -4.07
CA LEU A 71 -9.31 -7.60 -4.64
C LEU A 71 -10.04 -6.46 -3.95
N THR A 72 -10.33 -5.39 -4.69
CA THR A 72 -10.97 -4.20 -4.14
C THR A 72 -11.91 -3.56 -5.16
N SER A 73 -12.95 -2.88 -4.66
CA SER A 73 -13.89 -2.13 -5.49
C SER A 73 -13.28 -0.78 -5.90
N GLY A 74 -12.73 -0.73 -7.12
CA GLY A 74 -12.06 0.48 -7.65
C GLY A 74 -12.92 1.37 -8.54
N GLY A 75 -13.64 0.79 -9.52
CA GLY A 75 -14.27 1.56 -10.60
C GLY A 75 -15.68 2.10 -10.33
N LEU A 76 -16.46 1.43 -9.48
CA LEU A 76 -17.85 1.83 -9.18
C LEU A 76 -18.04 2.28 -7.72
N GLY A 77 -17.02 2.14 -6.86
CA GLY A 77 -17.06 2.59 -5.47
C GLY A 77 -18.20 1.99 -4.62
N THR A 78 -18.67 0.79 -4.94
CA THR A 78 -19.78 0.16 -4.22
C THR A 78 -19.32 -0.31 -2.85
N MET A 79 -19.93 0.24 -1.78
CA MET A 79 -19.77 -0.26 -0.41
C MET A 79 -20.39 -1.65 -0.29
N GLY A 80 -19.69 -2.60 0.36
CA GLY A 80 -20.15 -3.98 0.55
C GLY A 80 -19.53 -5.03 -0.38
N PHE A 81 -18.35 -4.77 -0.96
CA PHE A 81 -17.61 -5.71 -1.82
C PHE A 81 -16.63 -6.62 -1.04
N GLY A 82 -16.31 -6.26 0.21
CA GLY A 82 -15.29 -6.92 1.03
C GLY A 82 -15.55 -8.38 1.35
#